data_AF-A0A6P8U499-F1
#
_entry.id   AF-A0A6P8U499-F1
#
_cell.length_a   1.000
_cell.length_b   1.000
_cell.length_c   1.000
_cell.angle_alpha   90.00
_cell.angle_beta   90.00
_cell.angle_gamma   90.00
#
_symmetry.space_group_name_H-M   'P 1'
#
loop_
_entity.id
_entity.type
_entity.pdbx_description
1 polymer ?
#
loop_
_entity_poly.entity_id
_entity_poly.type
_entity_poly.pdbx_seq_one_letter_code
_entity_poly.pdbx_strand_id
1 'polypeptide(L)'
;MAVASTPLPPTFLQCPGEPTMPFGTWLKMFENDLLVIDVEGAKWPDTRVRATLLHSVGTEAQRIFYTLTETGTTYNHAVTALWAHFVPKVNVIAERHKFRQRAQRHDETIAQYVSALREMIVLCAFGNAEQDMLRDQIVEKAYSGRIRERLLLEDKLTLDKAIQTANQVETAVRNVAEFSNSEVPVREIRVPKWEQKLPATSKQRKVYSLNTLKALMVRHCIQHIRTTIYHPEGNGDVERLNRVLKESILTAQRENAPWKAHVAEFLQVYRATPHATPGTSPFQLMYGRKIRTKLSILPQLTDTQDQELRDRVEKKQWHMKTYTDAKRNAKIPKIHPGSLVRVRNPLHVKKGKPKFSEPLKVTQQKGPHSYTLEKPGMLHTCWFFQKHSLLHQKKERMSTGQL
;
A
#
# COMPACT_ATOMS: atom_id res chain seq x y z
N MET A 1 30.98 -32.46 -34.39
CA MET A 1 30.92 -31.47 -33.30
C MET A 1 29.58 -30.78 -33.39
N ALA A 2 28.69 -31.00 -32.42
CA ALA A 2 27.41 -30.31 -32.37
C ALA A 2 27.70 -28.84 -32.00
N VAL A 3 27.52 -27.93 -32.93
CA VAL A 3 27.53 -26.49 -32.64
C VAL A 3 26.32 -26.26 -31.73
N ALA A 4 26.58 -26.02 -30.44
CA ALA A 4 25.53 -25.65 -29.51
C ALA A 4 24.82 -24.43 -30.09
N SER A 5 23.55 -24.57 -30.45
CA SER A 5 22.73 -23.48 -30.96
C SER A 5 22.52 -22.48 -29.82
N THR A 6 23.41 -21.50 -29.72
CA THR A 6 23.19 -20.35 -28.85
C THR A 6 21.90 -19.67 -29.30
N PRO A 7 20.90 -19.51 -28.41
CA PRO A 7 19.65 -18.90 -28.78
C PRO A 7 19.91 -17.48 -29.26
N LEU A 8 19.44 -17.16 -30.47
CA LEU A 8 19.47 -15.79 -30.99
C LEU A 8 18.70 -14.84 -30.05
N PRO A 9 19.06 -13.55 -30.00
CA PRO A 9 18.35 -12.58 -29.20
C PRO A 9 16.85 -12.57 -29.55
N PRO A 10 15.97 -12.30 -28.57
CA PRO A 10 14.56 -12.09 -28.87
C PRO A 10 14.42 -11.00 -29.93
N THR A 11 13.54 -11.21 -30.91
CA THR A 11 13.33 -10.24 -31.99
C THR A 11 12.81 -8.92 -31.43
N PHE A 12 13.40 -7.81 -31.88
CA PHE A 12 13.05 -6.47 -31.37
C PHE A 12 11.61 -6.05 -31.75
N LEU A 13 11.26 -6.19 -33.03
CA LEU A 13 9.94 -5.84 -33.55
C LEU A 13 9.55 -6.78 -34.70
N GLN A 14 8.83 -7.85 -34.35
CA GLN A 14 8.34 -8.83 -35.32
C GLN A 14 7.03 -8.38 -36.01
N CYS A 15 6.13 -7.74 -35.26
CA CYS A 15 4.80 -7.34 -35.70
C CYS A 15 4.59 -5.82 -35.53
N PRO A 16 3.66 -5.19 -36.29
CA PRO A 16 3.28 -3.80 -36.08
C PRO A 16 2.84 -3.54 -34.64
N GLY A 17 3.43 -2.55 -33.96
CA GLY A 17 3.12 -2.21 -32.57
C GLY A 17 4.30 -1.54 -31.84
N GLU A 18 4.19 -1.45 -30.52
CA GLU A 18 5.29 -1.00 -29.67
C GLU A 18 6.28 -2.16 -29.41
N PRO A 19 7.60 -1.91 -29.47
CA PRO A 19 8.60 -2.92 -29.16
C PRO A 19 8.52 -3.33 -27.68
N THR A 20 8.85 -4.58 -27.38
CA THR A 20 8.79 -5.14 -26.01
C THR A 20 9.79 -4.50 -25.05
N MET A 21 10.85 -3.87 -25.58
CA MET A 21 11.85 -3.15 -24.81
C MET A 21 12.44 -1.98 -25.62
N PRO A 22 13.11 -1.02 -24.96
CA PRO A 22 13.80 0.06 -25.65
C PRO A 22 14.91 -0.46 -26.59
N PHE A 23 15.07 0.20 -27.75
CA PHE A 23 16.06 -0.20 -28.76
C PHE A 23 17.49 -0.27 -28.22
N GLY A 24 17.88 0.67 -27.34
CA GLY A 24 19.21 0.66 -26.73
C GLY A 24 19.47 -0.52 -25.80
N THR A 25 18.45 -1.02 -25.11
CA THR A 25 18.56 -2.23 -24.26
C THR A 25 18.71 -3.47 -25.14
N TRP A 26 17.89 -3.57 -26.19
CA TRP A 26 17.96 -4.66 -27.15
C TRP A 26 19.32 -4.68 -27.89
N LEU A 27 19.84 -3.53 -28.29
CA LEU A 27 21.12 -3.43 -29.00
C LEU A 27 22.28 -3.97 -28.15
N LYS A 28 22.30 -3.68 -26.83
CA LYS A 28 23.30 -4.25 -25.91
C LYS A 28 23.21 -5.77 -25.81
N MET A 29 21.99 -6.32 -25.82
CA MET A 29 21.80 -7.77 -25.83
C MET A 29 22.33 -8.37 -27.13
N PHE A 30 22.01 -7.74 -28.26
CA PHE A 30 22.52 -8.14 -29.57
C PHE A 30 24.06 -8.07 -29.66
N GLU A 31 24.69 -7.02 -29.14
CA GLU A 31 26.15 -6.90 -29.07
C GLU A 31 26.79 -7.99 -28.20
N ASN A 32 26.17 -8.32 -27.06
CA ASN A 32 26.62 -9.44 -26.23
C ASN A 32 26.48 -10.78 -26.96
N ASP A 33 25.39 -10.98 -27.72
CA ASP A 33 25.21 -12.19 -28.51
C ASP A 33 26.23 -12.30 -29.65
N LEU A 34 26.61 -11.17 -30.26
CA LEU A 34 27.72 -11.14 -31.22
C LEU A 34 29.05 -11.57 -30.58
N LEU A 35 29.30 -11.25 -29.30
CA LEU A 35 30.47 -11.73 -28.56
C LEU A 35 30.37 -13.23 -28.25
N VAL A 36 29.20 -13.71 -27.83
CA VAL A 36 28.95 -15.12 -27.47
C VAL A 36 29.10 -16.07 -28.67
N ILE A 37 28.75 -15.62 -29.87
CA ILE A 37 28.88 -16.41 -31.11
C ILE A 37 30.36 -16.64 -31.52
N ASP A 38 31.31 -16.09 -30.76
CA ASP A 38 32.76 -16.22 -30.95
C ASP A 38 33.26 -15.67 -32.31
N VAL A 39 33.47 -14.35 -32.30
CA VAL A 39 34.18 -13.60 -33.34
C VAL A 39 35.62 -13.29 -32.86
N GLU A 40 36.25 -14.09 -31.99
CA GLU A 40 37.63 -13.81 -31.57
C GLU A 40 38.70 -14.31 -32.56
N GLY A 41 38.33 -15.07 -33.60
CA GLY A 41 39.27 -15.47 -34.66
C GLY A 41 39.36 -14.53 -35.87
N ALA A 42 38.24 -13.90 -36.26
CA ALA A 42 38.20 -13.05 -37.44
C ALA A 42 37.03 -12.06 -37.33
N LYS A 43 37.33 -10.77 -37.15
CA LYS A 43 36.39 -9.65 -37.32
C LYS A 43 35.47 -9.95 -38.51
N TRP A 44 34.19 -10.22 -38.25
CA TRP A 44 33.25 -10.47 -39.34
C TRP A 44 33.25 -9.27 -40.28
N PRO A 45 33.15 -9.49 -41.61
CA PRO A 45 32.94 -8.40 -42.54
C PRO A 45 31.72 -7.60 -42.08
N ASP A 46 31.85 -6.29 -42.11
CA ASP A 46 30.83 -5.35 -41.63
C ASP A 46 29.47 -5.53 -42.35
N THR A 47 29.51 -6.01 -43.60
CA THR A 47 28.34 -6.46 -44.37
C THR A 47 27.60 -7.63 -43.74
N ARG A 48 28.33 -8.61 -43.18
CA ARG A 48 27.76 -9.77 -42.48
C ARG A 48 27.13 -9.36 -41.16
N VAL A 49 27.80 -8.51 -40.39
CA VAL A 49 27.27 -7.99 -39.11
C VAL A 49 25.99 -7.18 -39.34
N ARG A 50 25.98 -6.32 -40.37
CA ARG A 50 24.78 -5.59 -40.80
C ARG A 50 23.64 -6.52 -41.21
N ALA A 51 23.90 -7.57 -41.98
CA ALA A 51 22.87 -8.53 -42.37
C ALA A 51 22.31 -9.30 -41.17
N THR A 52 23.16 -9.69 -40.22
CA THR A 52 22.75 -10.36 -38.98
C THR A 52 21.92 -9.45 -38.08
N LEU A 53 22.28 -8.16 -37.96
CA LEU A 53 21.48 -7.15 -37.26
C LEU A 53 20.07 -7.02 -37.85
N LEU A 54 19.98 -6.88 -39.18
CA LEU A 54 18.69 -6.78 -39.83
C LEU A 54 17.88 -8.06 -39.64
N HIS A 55 18.50 -9.23 -39.72
CA HIS A 55 17.81 -10.50 -39.45
C HIS A 55 17.24 -10.57 -38.03
N SER A 56 18.00 -10.16 -37.01
CA SER A 56 17.59 -10.25 -35.60
C SER A 56 16.61 -9.17 -35.16
N VAL A 57 16.56 -8.00 -35.81
CA VAL A 57 15.67 -6.90 -35.42
C VAL A 57 14.18 -7.22 -35.63
N GLY A 58 13.86 -8.21 -36.49
CA GLY A 58 12.49 -8.66 -36.77
C GLY A 58 11.89 -8.05 -38.03
N THR A 59 10.87 -8.70 -38.57
CA THR A 59 10.31 -8.40 -39.91
C THR A 59 9.71 -7.00 -40.03
N GLU A 60 9.08 -6.49 -38.98
CA GLU A 60 8.48 -5.17 -38.99
C GLU A 60 9.54 -4.07 -38.91
N ALA A 61 10.55 -4.23 -38.05
CA ALA A 61 11.67 -3.30 -37.99
C ALA A 61 12.52 -3.30 -39.27
N GLN A 62 12.67 -4.45 -39.95
CA GLN A 62 13.28 -4.50 -41.29
C GLN A 62 12.47 -3.69 -42.31
N ARG A 63 11.14 -3.85 -42.33
CA ARG A 63 10.27 -3.08 -43.24
C ARG A 63 10.47 -1.58 -43.05
N ILE A 64 10.49 -1.13 -41.79
CA ILE A 64 10.77 0.26 -41.43
C ILE A 64 12.18 0.65 -41.89
N PHE A 65 13.20 -0.15 -41.62
CA PHE A 65 14.58 0.13 -41.99
C PHE A 65 14.75 0.40 -43.49
N TYR A 66 14.13 -0.40 -44.36
CA TYR A 66 14.21 -0.21 -45.81
C TYR A 66 13.48 1.05 -46.31
N THR A 67 12.65 1.68 -45.48
CA THR A 67 12.03 2.98 -45.78
C THR A 67 12.86 4.19 -45.32
N LEU A 68 13.90 3.97 -44.52
CA LEU A 68 14.77 5.05 -44.01
C LEU A 68 15.75 5.52 -45.08
N THR A 69 15.98 6.84 -45.13
CA THR A 69 17.05 7.44 -45.91
C THR A 69 18.39 7.29 -45.19
N GLU A 70 19.51 7.19 -45.93
CA GLU A 70 20.88 7.17 -45.36
C GLU A 70 21.23 5.94 -44.49
N THR A 71 20.79 4.75 -44.88
CA THR A 71 21.06 3.50 -44.12
C THR A 71 22.50 2.98 -44.21
N GLY A 72 23.30 3.51 -45.14
CA GLY A 72 24.69 3.13 -45.39
C GLY A 72 24.90 1.63 -45.68
N THR A 73 26.15 1.26 -45.96
CA THR A 73 26.57 -0.14 -46.16
C THR A 73 27.14 -0.78 -44.90
N THR A 74 27.38 0.03 -43.85
CA THR A 74 28.07 -0.42 -42.64
C THR A 74 27.14 -0.71 -41.48
N TYR A 75 27.58 -1.53 -40.53
CA TYR A 75 26.85 -1.80 -39.29
C TYR A 75 26.56 -0.50 -38.53
N ASN A 76 27.56 0.36 -38.38
CA ASN A 76 27.42 1.63 -37.64
C ASN A 76 26.38 2.58 -38.27
N HIS A 77 26.34 2.67 -39.60
CA HIS A 77 25.31 3.48 -40.28
C HIS A 77 23.92 2.88 -40.07
N ALA A 78 23.78 1.55 -40.16
CA ALA A 78 22.50 0.87 -39.94
C ALA A 78 21.98 1.07 -38.50
N VAL A 79 22.86 0.92 -37.49
CA VAL A 79 22.53 1.18 -36.09
C VAL A 79 22.14 2.65 -35.89
N THR A 80 22.88 3.59 -36.48
CA THR A 80 22.58 5.03 -36.35
C THR A 80 21.21 5.38 -36.93
N ALA A 81 20.87 4.84 -38.10
CA ALA A 81 19.57 5.05 -38.73
C ALA A 81 18.42 4.44 -37.91
N LEU A 82 18.59 3.21 -37.42
CA LEU A 82 17.62 2.56 -36.53
C LEU A 82 17.47 3.31 -35.21
N TRP A 83 18.58 3.78 -34.63
CA TRP A 83 18.58 4.55 -33.39
C TRP A 83 17.84 5.87 -33.57
N ALA A 84 18.09 6.60 -34.66
CA ALA A 84 17.39 7.85 -34.94
C ALA A 84 15.87 7.67 -35.12
N HIS A 85 15.43 6.52 -35.63
CA HIS A 85 14.00 6.23 -35.83
C HIS A 85 13.31 5.70 -34.56
N PHE A 86 13.93 4.73 -33.87
CA PHE A 86 13.31 4.03 -32.73
C PHE A 86 13.59 4.69 -31.38
N VAL A 87 14.62 5.53 -31.27
CA VAL A 87 14.88 6.30 -30.06
C VAL A 87 14.34 7.71 -30.26
N PRO A 88 13.15 8.04 -29.73
CA PRO A 88 12.61 9.39 -29.83
C PRO A 88 13.58 10.38 -29.19
N LYS A 89 13.62 11.62 -29.71
CA LYS A 89 14.34 12.73 -29.07
C LYS A 89 13.76 12.93 -27.67
N VAL A 90 14.45 12.41 -26.65
CA VAL A 90 14.03 12.52 -25.26
C VAL A 90 14.11 13.97 -24.82
N ASN A 91 12.99 14.49 -24.31
CA ASN A 91 13.00 15.78 -23.65
C ASN A 91 13.67 15.60 -22.28
N VAL A 92 14.93 16.03 -22.18
CA VAL A 92 15.75 15.94 -20.97
C VAL A 92 15.02 16.51 -19.74
N ILE A 93 14.26 17.60 -19.91
CA ILE A 93 13.50 18.21 -18.81
C ILE A 93 12.39 17.27 -18.34
N ALA A 94 11.68 16.63 -19.28
CA ALA A 94 10.62 15.68 -18.95
C ALA A 94 11.17 14.44 -18.22
N GLU A 95 12.33 13.92 -18.67
CA GLU A 95 12.98 12.77 -18.02
C GLU A 95 13.51 13.14 -16.62
N ARG A 96 14.11 14.33 -16.46
CA ARG A 96 14.50 14.84 -15.13
C ARG A 96 13.30 14.99 -14.19
N HIS A 97 12.17 15.43 -14.71
CA HIS A 97 10.93 15.53 -13.93
C HIS A 97 10.41 14.14 -13.51
N LYS A 98 10.38 13.16 -14.44
CA LYS A 98 10.05 11.77 -14.13
C LYS A 98 11.00 11.16 -13.09
N PHE A 99 12.30 11.40 -13.22
CA PHE A 99 13.32 10.96 -12.26
C PHE A 99 13.03 11.49 -10.86
N ARG A 100 12.75 12.81 -10.72
CA ARG A 100 12.43 13.42 -9.42
C ARG A 100 11.13 12.89 -8.80
N GLN A 101 10.14 12.56 -9.63
CA GLN A 101 8.88 11.97 -9.16
C GLN A 101 9.02 10.50 -8.72
N ARG A 102 10.08 9.81 -9.15
CA ARG A 102 10.26 8.38 -8.86
C ARG A 102 10.63 8.16 -7.39
N ALA A 103 9.65 7.72 -6.62
CA ALA A 103 9.83 7.28 -5.23
C ALA A 103 9.81 5.75 -5.08
N GLN A 104 10.50 5.22 -4.07
CA GLN A 104 10.52 3.78 -3.79
C GLN A 104 9.09 3.28 -3.51
N ARG A 105 8.69 2.19 -4.17
CA ARG A 105 7.37 1.58 -3.92
C ARG A 105 7.42 0.77 -2.62
N HIS A 106 6.27 0.61 -1.96
CA HIS A 106 6.17 -0.11 -0.68
C HIS A 106 6.60 -1.59 -0.72
N ASP A 107 6.53 -2.19 -1.90
CA ASP A 107 6.79 -3.60 -2.22
C ASP A 107 8.14 -3.79 -2.93
N GLU A 108 8.88 -2.71 -3.16
CA GLU A 108 10.14 -2.71 -3.90
C GLU A 108 11.32 -2.65 -2.93
N THR A 109 12.29 -3.54 -3.12
CA THR A 109 13.54 -3.54 -2.34
C THR A 109 14.41 -2.35 -2.69
N ILE A 110 15.32 -1.94 -1.80
CA ILE A 110 16.27 -0.86 -2.08
C ILE A 110 17.12 -1.18 -3.32
N ALA A 111 17.55 -2.42 -3.49
CA ALA A 111 18.33 -2.84 -4.65
C ALA A 111 17.57 -2.65 -5.97
N GLN A 112 16.30 -3.07 -6.02
CA GLN A 112 15.44 -2.86 -7.19
C GLN A 112 15.20 -1.38 -7.48
N TYR A 113 14.97 -0.59 -6.43
CA TYR A 113 14.78 0.85 -6.55
C TYR A 113 16.01 1.55 -7.13
N VAL A 114 17.21 1.22 -6.64
CA VAL A 114 18.48 1.77 -7.14
C VAL A 114 18.69 1.38 -8.60
N SER A 115 18.39 0.15 -9.00
CA SER A 115 18.46 -0.28 -10.41
C SER A 115 17.53 0.55 -11.29
N ALA A 116 16.28 0.76 -10.87
CA ALA A 116 15.33 1.58 -11.61
C ALA A 116 15.79 3.05 -11.72
N LEU A 117 16.37 3.63 -10.66
CA LEU A 117 16.93 4.98 -10.71
C LEU A 117 18.11 5.09 -11.69
N ARG A 118 18.99 4.07 -11.71
CA ARG A 118 20.11 4.00 -12.65
C ARG A 118 19.66 3.88 -14.10
N GLU A 119 18.54 3.23 -14.37
CA GLU A 119 17.97 3.19 -15.72
C GLU A 119 17.45 4.56 -16.17
N MET A 120 16.75 5.28 -15.28
CA MET A 120 16.17 6.58 -15.61
C MET A 120 17.22 7.68 -15.75
N ILE A 121 18.30 7.62 -14.99
CA ILE A 121 19.29 8.70 -14.96
C ILE A 121 20.06 8.87 -16.28
N VAL A 122 20.20 7.77 -17.04
CA VAL A 122 20.84 7.77 -18.38
C VAL A 122 20.15 8.75 -19.33
N LEU A 123 18.83 8.90 -19.22
CA LEU A 123 18.04 9.80 -20.07
C LEU A 123 18.06 11.26 -19.57
N CYS A 124 18.54 11.51 -18.35
CA CYS A 124 18.47 12.81 -17.70
C CYS A 124 19.68 13.72 -17.97
N ALA A 125 20.75 13.19 -18.57
CA ALA A 125 21.96 13.93 -18.93
C ALA A 125 22.49 14.83 -17.79
N PHE A 126 22.70 14.27 -16.59
CA PHE A 126 23.25 15.01 -15.45
C PHE A 126 24.78 15.19 -15.49
N GLY A 127 25.46 14.49 -16.40
CA GLY A 127 26.92 14.57 -16.55
C GLY A 127 27.64 14.17 -15.25
N ASN A 128 28.59 15.01 -14.81
CA ASN A 128 29.43 14.71 -13.64
C ASN A 128 28.65 14.64 -12.31
N ALA A 129 27.42 15.16 -12.25
CA ALA A 129 26.60 15.16 -11.05
C ALA A 129 25.69 13.92 -10.91
N GLU A 130 25.81 12.92 -11.77
CA GLU A 130 24.95 11.72 -11.78
C GLU A 130 24.89 11.03 -10.40
N GLN A 131 26.05 10.83 -9.78
CA GLN A 131 26.20 10.16 -8.49
C GLN A 131 25.54 10.95 -7.35
N ASP A 132 25.69 12.27 -7.37
CA ASP A 132 25.07 13.17 -6.39
C ASP A 132 23.54 13.16 -6.54
N MET A 133 23.02 13.19 -7.77
CA MET A 133 21.58 13.14 -8.02
C MET A 133 20.95 11.82 -7.59
N LEU A 134 21.64 10.68 -7.80
CA LEU A 134 21.17 9.38 -7.29
C LEU A 134 21.15 9.36 -5.77
N ARG A 135 22.22 9.84 -5.13
CA ARG A 135 22.31 9.91 -3.68
C ARG A 135 21.16 10.73 -3.11
N ASP A 136 20.96 11.93 -3.63
CA ASP A 136 19.94 12.86 -3.13
C ASP A 136 18.53 12.29 -3.34
N GLN A 137 18.29 11.61 -4.47
CA GLN A 137 17.01 10.94 -4.74
C GLN A 137 16.73 9.79 -3.75
N ILE A 138 17.74 8.99 -3.39
CA ILE A 138 17.62 7.92 -2.39
C ILE A 138 17.32 8.51 -1.01
N VAL A 139 18.02 9.59 -0.62
CA VAL A 139 17.81 10.26 0.67
C VAL A 139 16.41 10.85 0.77
N GLU A 140 15.89 11.45 -0.31
CA GLU A 140 14.58 12.10 -0.28
C GLU A 140 13.41 11.09 -0.37
N LYS A 141 13.52 10.11 -1.28
CA LYS A 141 12.39 9.27 -1.70
C LYS A 141 12.47 7.80 -1.29
N ALA A 142 13.41 7.41 -0.42
CA ALA A 142 13.36 6.11 0.22
C ALA A 142 12.06 5.94 1.04
N TYR A 143 11.43 4.77 0.91
CA TYR A 143 10.13 4.49 1.52
C TYR A 143 10.22 4.45 3.06
N SER A 144 11.31 3.89 3.58
CA SER A 144 11.53 3.77 5.03
C SER A 144 12.07 5.06 5.62
N GLY A 145 11.33 5.64 6.58
CA GLY A 145 11.81 6.79 7.37
C GLY A 145 13.14 6.53 8.08
N ARG A 146 13.37 5.30 8.57
CA ARG A 146 14.62 4.90 9.24
C ARG A 146 15.83 4.96 8.32
N ILE A 147 15.65 4.68 7.04
CA ILE A 147 16.74 4.80 6.04
C ILE A 147 17.07 6.27 5.86
N ARG A 148 16.07 7.13 5.65
CA ARG A 148 16.27 8.57 5.46
C ARG A 148 16.94 9.23 6.65
N GLU A 149 16.45 8.96 7.87
CA GLU A 149 17.05 9.47 9.11
C GLU A 149 18.52 9.06 9.23
N ARG A 150 18.84 7.79 8.97
CA ARG A 150 20.22 7.28 9.09
C ARG A 150 21.16 7.87 8.04
N LEU A 151 20.66 8.11 6.82
CA LEU A 151 21.45 8.74 5.76
C LEU A 151 21.70 10.23 6.01
N LEU A 152 20.74 10.94 6.61
CA LEU A 152 20.87 12.37 6.96
C LEU A 152 21.83 12.65 8.12
N LEU A 153 22.17 11.62 8.92
CA LEU A 153 23.14 11.73 10.01
C LEU A 153 24.60 11.64 9.55
N GLU A 154 24.85 11.26 8.30
CA GLU A 154 26.21 11.08 7.77
C GLU A 154 26.76 12.39 7.20
N ASP A 155 27.86 12.91 7.78
CA ASP A 155 28.47 14.20 7.36
C ASP A 155 29.03 14.19 5.92
N LYS A 156 29.48 13.02 5.43
CA LYS A 156 30.06 12.85 4.09
C LYS A 156 29.47 11.64 3.40
N LEU A 157 28.28 11.83 2.83
CA LEU A 157 27.52 10.79 2.16
C LEU A 157 27.92 10.67 0.67
N THR A 158 28.47 9.51 0.31
CA THR A 158 28.69 9.09 -1.09
C THR A 158 27.57 8.14 -1.53
N LEU A 159 27.37 7.95 -2.85
CA LEU A 159 26.34 7.02 -3.34
C LEU A 159 26.54 5.60 -2.81
N ASP A 160 27.78 5.10 -2.85
CA ASP A 160 28.09 3.73 -2.39
C ASP A 160 27.78 3.54 -0.91
N LYS A 161 28.14 4.53 -0.07
CA LYS A 161 27.79 4.53 1.34
C LYS A 161 26.28 4.60 1.54
N ALA A 162 25.57 5.40 0.75
CA ALA A 162 24.11 5.48 0.84
C ALA A 162 23.43 4.15 0.54
N ILE A 163 23.86 3.46 -0.53
CA ILE A 163 23.37 2.14 -0.92
C ILE A 163 23.70 1.11 0.17
N GLN A 164 24.93 1.10 0.67
CA GLN A 164 25.37 0.17 1.72
C GLN A 164 24.54 0.35 3.00
N THR A 165 24.40 1.58 3.49
CA THR A 165 23.63 1.89 4.70
C THR A 165 22.15 1.56 4.52
N ALA A 166 21.57 1.88 3.37
CA ALA A 166 20.17 1.56 3.08
C ALA A 166 19.92 0.04 3.08
N ASN A 167 20.78 -0.74 2.41
CA ASN A 167 20.71 -2.20 2.40
C ASN A 167 20.91 -2.80 3.80
N GLN A 168 21.81 -2.25 4.61
CA GLN A 168 22.03 -2.69 6.00
C GLN A 168 20.79 -2.45 6.87
N VAL A 169 20.13 -1.30 6.74
CA VAL A 169 18.89 -0.99 7.48
C VAL A 169 17.76 -1.91 7.05
N GLU A 170 17.58 -2.11 5.74
CA GLU A 170 16.56 -3.02 5.20
C GLU A 170 16.78 -4.46 5.70
N THR A 171 18.02 -4.95 5.63
CA THR A 171 18.39 -6.28 6.14
C THR A 171 18.18 -6.39 7.65
N ALA A 172 18.55 -5.37 8.43
CA ALA A 172 18.34 -5.39 9.87
C ALA A 172 16.85 -5.43 10.24
N VAL A 173 15.99 -4.69 9.52
CA VAL A 173 14.53 -4.74 9.72
C VAL A 173 13.98 -6.12 9.39
N ARG A 174 14.42 -6.73 8.29
CA ARG A 174 14.02 -8.10 7.90
C ARG A 174 14.46 -9.12 8.95
N ASN A 175 15.72 -9.08 9.38
CA ASN A 175 16.25 -10.02 10.36
C ASN A 175 15.53 -9.87 11.71
N VAL A 176 15.22 -8.65 12.16
CA VAL A 176 14.42 -8.42 13.38
C VAL A 176 13.03 -9.02 13.26
N ALA A 177 12.39 -8.92 12.09
CA ALA A 177 11.11 -9.58 11.83
C ALA A 177 11.23 -11.12 11.88
N GLU A 178 12.30 -11.68 11.33
CA GLU A 178 12.59 -13.13 11.39
C GLU A 178 12.87 -13.60 12.82
N PHE A 179 13.69 -12.87 13.59
CA PHE A 179 13.95 -13.19 15.00
C PHE A 179 12.66 -13.16 15.83
N SER A 180 11.80 -12.17 15.60
CA SER A 180 10.49 -12.11 16.27
C SER A 180 9.54 -13.25 15.89
N ASN A 181 9.72 -13.86 14.71
CA ASN A 181 8.98 -15.04 14.28
C ASN A 181 9.55 -16.36 14.81
N SER A 182 10.83 -16.39 15.21
CA SER A 182 11.51 -17.60 15.69
C SER A 182 11.22 -17.98 17.15
N GLU A 183 10.61 -17.09 17.95
CA GLU A 183 10.28 -17.37 19.37
C GLU A 183 8.90 -18.00 19.61
N VAL A 184 8.14 -18.34 18.57
CA VAL A 184 6.93 -19.15 18.72
C VAL A 184 7.16 -20.52 18.10
N PRO A 185 7.39 -21.59 18.88
CA PRO A 185 7.43 -22.92 18.31
C PRO A 185 6.02 -23.24 17.80
N VAL A 186 5.84 -23.18 16.48
CA VAL A 186 4.66 -23.72 15.80
C VAL A 186 4.70 -25.22 15.99
N ARG A 187 4.08 -25.71 17.06
CA ARG A 187 3.71 -27.11 17.16
C ARG A 187 2.64 -27.37 16.12
N GLU A 188 3.00 -28.13 15.10
CA GLU A 188 2.07 -28.74 14.16
C GLU A 188 1.03 -29.55 14.98
N ILE A 189 -0.22 -29.07 15.02
CA ILE A 189 -1.32 -29.82 15.64
C ILE A 189 -1.72 -30.90 14.64
N ARG A 190 -1.25 -32.13 14.86
CA ARG A 190 -1.89 -33.31 14.27
C ARG A 190 -3.32 -33.38 14.80
N VAL A 191 -4.27 -33.18 13.91
CA VAL A 191 -5.71 -33.28 14.17
C VAL A 191 -6.06 -34.74 14.45
N PRO A 192 -6.47 -35.15 15.66
CA PRO A 192 -6.83 -36.53 15.93
C PRO A 192 -8.17 -36.88 15.28
N LYS A 193 -8.28 -38.12 14.77
CA LYS A 193 -9.43 -38.61 13.99
C LYS A 193 -10.81 -38.56 14.70
N TRP A 194 -10.85 -38.28 16.00
CA TRP A 194 -12.09 -38.12 16.78
C TRP A 194 -12.75 -36.73 16.64
N GLU A 195 -12.13 -35.79 15.93
CA GLU A 195 -12.66 -34.43 15.69
C GLU A 195 -13.77 -34.35 14.62
N GLN A 196 -14.16 -35.47 13.99
CA GLN A 196 -15.32 -35.52 13.09
C GLN A 196 -16.67 -35.74 13.81
N LYS A 197 -16.67 -35.95 15.14
CA LYS A 197 -17.89 -36.26 15.89
C LYS A 197 -17.95 -35.57 17.26
N LEU A 198 -18.08 -34.25 17.34
CA LEU A 198 -18.52 -33.59 18.58
C LEU A 198 -19.51 -32.43 18.35
N PRO A 199 -20.60 -32.34 19.15
CA PRO A 199 -21.66 -31.36 18.97
C PRO A 199 -21.29 -29.99 19.58
N ALA A 200 -21.45 -28.93 18.78
CA ALA A 200 -20.91 -27.61 19.09
C ALA A 200 -21.76 -26.82 20.12
N THR A 201 -21.21 -26.56 21.31
CA THR A 201 -21.70 -25.48 22.18
C THR A 201 -21.05 -24.14 21.77
N SER A 202 -21.84 -23.05 21.80
CA SER A 202 -21.55 -21.76 21.13
C SER A 202 -20.28 -21.02 21.56
N LYS A 203 -19.66 -21.38 22.69
CA LYS A 203 -18.43 -20.75 23.19
C LYS A 203 -17.19 -21.22 22.45
N GLN A 204 -17.09 -22.51 22.10
CA GLN A 204 -15.92 -23.04 21.39
C GLN A 204 -15.82 -22.46 19.98
N ARG A 205 -16.92 -22.37 19.21
CA ARG A 205 -16.93 -21.75 17.87
C ARG A 205 -16.33 -20.32 17.83
N LYS A 206 -16.60 -19.50 18.85
CA LYS A 206 -16.06 -18.12 18.93
C LYS A 206 -14.54 -18.10 19.12
N VAL A 207 -14.01 -19.01 19.93
CA VAL A 207 -12.55 -19.09 20.20
C VAL A 207 -11.81 -19.60 18.96
N TYR A 208 -12.35 -20.62 18.28
CA TYR A 208 -11.78 -21.14 17.03
C TYR A 208 -11.74 -20.08 15.92
N SER A 209 -12.86 -19.38 15.68
CA SER A 209 -12.93 -18.32 14.67
C SER A 209 -11.91 -17.19 14.89
N LEU A 210 -11.69 -16.80 16.15
CA LEU A 210 -10.74 -15.74 16.49
C LEU A 210 -9.27 -16.15 16.26
N ASN A 211 -8.92 -17.41 16.54
CA ASN A 211 -7.55 -17.89 16.34
C ASN A 211 -7.24 -18.10 14.85
N THR A 212 -8.19 -18.62 14.07
CA THR A 212 -8.05 -18.72 12.60
C THR A 212 -7.90 -17.35 11.96
N LEU A 213 -8.67 -16.35 12.40
CA LEU A 213 -8.59 -15.00 11.88
C LEU A 213 -7.24 -14.35 12.18
N LYS A 214 -6.70 -14.54 13.39
CA LYS A 214 -5.35 -14.05 13.75
C LYS A 214 -4.27 -14.69 12.88
N ALA A 215 -4.34 -16.01 12.65
CA ALA A 215 -3.39 -16.71 11.80
C ALA A 215 -3.43 -16.19 10.35
N LEU A 216 -4.62 -15.92 9.81
CA LEU A 216 -4.79 -15.33 8.50
C LEU A 216 -4.21 -13.91 8.43
N MET A 217 -4.47 -13.09 9.45
CA MET A 217 -3.93 -11.72 9.53
C MET A 217 -2.39 -11.72 9.53
N VAL A 218 -1.76 -12.60 10.31
CA VAL A 218 -0.29 -12.73 10.36
C VAL A 218 0.25 -13.19 9.00
N ARG A 219 -0.38 -14.21 8.37
CA ARG A 219 0.04 -14.75 7.08
C ARG A 219 0.02 -13.71 5.95
N HIS A 220 -0.95 -12.80 5.97
CA HIS A 220 -1.13 -11.78 4.93
C HIS A 220 -0.55 -10.41 5.32
N CYS A 221 0.24 -10.33 6.40
CA CYS A 221 0.81 -9.08 6.90
C CYS A 221 -0.26 -7.99 7.17
N ILE A 222 -1.47 -8.40 7.56
CA ILE A 222 -2.59 -7.49 7.84
C ILE A 222 -2.51 -7.04 9.29
N GLN A 223 -2.31 -5.74 9.50
CA GLN A 223 -2.36 -5.15 10.84
C GLN A 223 -3.81 -5.01 11.31
N HIS A 224 -4.15 -5.70 12.39
CA HIS A 224 -5.50 -5.62 12.97
C HIS A 224 -5.61 -4.43 13.93
N ILE A 225 -6.22 -3.35 13.43
CA ILE A 225 -6.60 -2.19 14.24
C ILE A 225 -7.92 -2.48 14.95
N ARG A 226 -7.95 -2.38 16.28
CA ARG A 226 -9.13 -2.65 17.10
C ARG A 226 -9.70 -1.35 17.66
N THR A 227 -11.02 -1.21 17.62
CA THR A 227 -11.73 -0.15 18.33
C THR A 227 -11.82 -0.46 19.82
N THR A 228 -12.02 0.57 20.64
CA THR A 228 -12.26 0.38 22.07
C THR A 228 -13.56 -0.38 22.30
N ILE A 229 -13.62 -1.07 23.43
CA ILE A 229 -14.70 -2.02 23.70
C ILE A 229 -16.00 -1.24 23.89
N TYR A 230 -17.07 -1.70 23.22
CA TYR A 230 -18.40 -1.06 23.22
C TYR A 230 -18.41 0.40 22.72
N HIS A 231 -17.50 0.72 21.79
CA HIS A 231 -17.45 2.03 21.14
C HIS A 231 -17.70 1.90 19.63
N PRO A 232 -18.97 1.69 19.20
CA PRO A 232 -19.31 1.58 17.78
C PRO A 232 -19.01 2.87 17.00
N GLU A 233 -18.99 4.03 17.67
CA GLU A 233 -18.68 5.30 17.01
C GLU A 233 -17.23 5.36 16.51
N GLY A 234 -16.33 4.55 17.08
CA GLY A 234 -14.97 4.38 16.58
C GLY A 234 -14.88 3.67 15.22
N ASN A 235 -15.96 3.00 14.78
CA ASN A 235 -16.11 2.39 13.47
C ASN A 235 -17.27 3.01 12.67
N GLY A 236 -17.41 4.35 12.78
CA GLY A 236 -18.57 5.08 12.29
C GLY A 236 -18.88 4.94 10.80
N ASP A 237 -17.87 4.70 9.96
CA ASP A 237 -18.07 4.51 8.51
C ASP A 237 -18.80 3.20 8.19
N VAL A 238 -18.42 2.11 8.85
CA VAL A 238 -19.10 0.82 8.73
C VAL A 238 -20.52 0.90 9.29
N GLU A 239 -20.70 1.58 10.43
CA GLU A 239 -22.04 1.79 11.00
C GLU A 239 -22.93 2.62 10.08
N ARG A 240 -22.38 3.65 9.41
CA ARG A 240 -23.10 4.44 8.41
C ARG A 240 -23.49 3.59 7.21
N LEU A 241 -22.59 2.74 6.69
CA LEU A 241 -22.91 1.79 5.61
C LEU A 241 -24.02 0.82 6.03
N ASN A 242 -23.88 0.22 7.22
CA ASN A 242 -24.84 -0.74 7.76
C ASN A 242 -26.25 -0.13 7.89
N ARG A 243 -26.35 1.15 8.24
CA ARG A 243 -27.64 1.86 8.28
C ARG A 243 -28.32 1.88 6.90
N VAL A 244 -27.59 2.32 5.87
CA VAL A 244 -28.14 2.41 4.51
C VAL A 244 -28.46 1.01 3.95
N LEU A 245 -27.61 0.03 4.24
CA LEU A 245 -27.84 -1.36 3.83
C LEU A 245 -29.10 -1.96 4.49
N LYS A 246 -29.35 -1.65 5.77
CA LYS A 246 -30.58 -2.09 6.45
C LYS A 246 -31.81 -1.45 5.81
N GLU A 247 -31.76 -0.16 5.51
CA GLU A 247 -32.85 0.54 4.82
C GLU A 247 -33.12 -0.08 3.43
N SER A 248 -32.09 -0.40 2.64
CA SER A 248 -32.28 -1.07 1.35
C SER A 248 -32.89 -2.47 1.49
N ILE A 249 -32.48 -3.24 2.50
CA ILE A 249 -33.05 -4.57 2.75
C ILE A 249 -34.53 -4.44 3.17
N LEU A 250 -34.87 -3.46 3.99
CA LEU A 250 -36.26 -3.20 4.39
C LEU A 250 -37.14 -2.80 3.19
N THR A 251 -36.62 -2.01 2.26
CA THR A 251 -37.30 -1.69 1.00
C THR A 251 -37.55 -2.95 0.17
N ALA A 252 -36.52 -3.78 -0.02
CA ALA A 252 -36.68 -5.05 -0.74
C ALA A 252 -37.73 -5.97 -0.12
N GLN A 253 -37.79 -6.03 1.22
CA GLN A 253 -38.79 -6.82 1.94
C GLN A 253 -40.20 -6.28 1.73
N ARG A 254 -40.40 -4.95 1.70
CA ARG A 254 -41.70 -4.34 1.41
C ARG A 254 -42.15 -4.56 -0.02
N GLU A 255 -41.22 -4.60 -0.96
CA GLU A 255 -41.47 -4.84 -2.38
C GLU A 255 -41.58 -6.35 -2.73
N ASN A 256 -41.48 -7.25 -1.74
CA ASN A 256 -41.41 -8.70 -1.93
C ASN A 256 -40.31 -9.14 -2.93
N ALA A 257 -39.25 -8.35 -3.06
CA ALA A 257 -38.12 -8.63 -3.95
C ALA A 257 -37.10 -9.57 -3.28
N PRO A 258 -36.35 -10.39 -4.06
CA PRO A 258 -35.29 -11.21 -3.52
C PRO A 258 -34.16 -10.34 -2.96
N TRP A 259 -34.04 -10.30 -1.62
CA TRP A 259 -33.11 -9.40 -0.91
C TRP A 259 -31.65 -9.53 -1.38
N LYS A 260 -31.19 -10.73 -1.77
CA LYS A 260 -29.82 -10.93 -2.28
C LYS A 260 -29.55 -10.17 -3.58
N ALA A 261 -30.48 -10.23 -4.52
CA ALA A 261 -30.36 -9.51 -5.79
C ALA A 261 -30.44 -8.00 -5.56
N HIS A 262 -31.35 -7.57 -4.70
CA HIS A 262 -31.49 -6.16 -4.33
C HIS A 262 -30.24 -5.61 -3.63
N VAL A 263 -29.59 -6.39 -2.76
CA VAL A 263 -28.31 -6.01 -2.13
C VAL A 263 -27.20 -5.87 -3.19
N ALA A 264 -27.15 -6.75 -4.19
CA ALA A 264 -26.16 -6.63 -5.26
C ALA A 264 -26.37 -5.35 -6.09
N GLU A 265 -27.61 -5.03 -6.45
CA GLU A 265 -27.98 -3.78 -7.13
C GLU A 265 -27.66 -2.55 -6.27
N PHE A 266 -28.06 -2.58 -5.00
CA PHE A 266 -27.73 -1.54 -4.03
C PHE A 266 -26.22 -1.30 -3.95
N LEU A 267 -25.41 -2.35 -3.86
CA LEU A 267 -23.95 -2.22 -3.80
C LEU A 267 -23.36 -1.63 -5.08
N GLN A 268 -23.94 -1.92 -6.25
CA GLN A 268 -23.53 -1.30 -7.51
C GLN A 268 -23.84 0.20 -7.49
N VAL A 269 -25.05 0.58 -7.10
CA VAL A 269 -25.48 1.98 -7.00
C VAL A 269 -24.67 2.73 -5.95
N TYR A 270 -24.45 2.13 -4.77
CA TYR A 270 -23.68 2.73 -3.68
C TYR A 270 -22.23 3.04 -4.09
N ARG A 271 -21.58 2.10 -4.80
CA ARG A 271 -20.22 2.28 -5.33
C ARG A 271 -20.16 3.32 -6.44
N ALA A 272 -21.25 3.52 -7.18
CA ALA A 272 -21.37 4.52 -8.25
C ALA A 272 -21.71 5.93 -7.74
N THR A 273 -22.36 6.03 -6.58
CA THR A 273 -22.91 7.29 -6.08
C THR A 273 -21.83 8.16 -5.43
N PRO A 274 -21.66 9.42 -5.85
CA PRO A 274 -20.75 10.35 -5.19
C PRO A 274 -21.17 10.62 -3.75
N HIS A 275 -20.22 10.56 -2.81
CA HIS A 275 -20.49 10.87 -1.40
C HIS A 275 -20.32 12.37 -1.09
N ALA A 276 -21.09 12.91 -0.14
CA ALA A 276 -21.11 14.34 0.16
C ALA A 276 -19.76 14.93 0.62
N THR A 277 -18.95 14.15 1.35
CA THR A 277 -17.63 14.63 1.81
C THR A 277 -16.64 14.68 0.64
N PRO A 278 -16.34 13.57 -0.07
CA PRO A 278 -15.33 13.57 -1.13
C PRO A 278 -15.82 14.23 -2.44
N GLY A 279 -17.14 14.21 -2.71
CA GLY A 279 -17.71 14.63 -4.00
C GLY A 279 -17.46 13.62 -5.13
N THR A 280 -16.77 12.52 -4.84
CA THR A 280 -16.43 11.42 -5.75
C THR A 280 -17.05 10.12 -5.24
N SER A 281 -17.22 9.13 -6.12
CA SER A 281 -17.78 7.83 -5.76
C SER A 281 -16.70 6.86 -5.25
N PRO A 282 -17.04 5.90 -4.37
CA PRO A 282 -16.07 4.93 -3.88
C PRO A 282 -15.37 4.14 -5.00
N PHE A 283 -16.08 3.81 -6.08
CA PHE A 283 -15.49 3.12 -7.22
C PHE A 283 -14.46 4.00 -7.96
N GLN A 284 -14.78 5.28 -8.12
CA GLN A 284 -13.85 6.23 -8.74
C GLN A 284 -12.59 6.42 -7.90
N LEU A 285 -12.72 6.44 -6.56
CA LEU A 285 -11.57 6.51 -5.65
C LEU A 285 -10.65 5.29 -5.74
N MET A 286 -11.23 4.11 -5.95
CA MET A 286 -10.46 2.85 -5.99
C MET A 286 -9.81 2.60 -7.35
N TYR A 287 -10.48 2.94 -8.45
CA TYR A 287 -10.06 2.57 -9.81
C TYR A 287 -9.71 3.76 -10.71
N GLY A 288 -9.83 5.01 -10.23
CA GLY A 288 -9.56 6.23 -11.00
C GLY A 288 -10.58 6.54 -12.11
N ARG A 289 -11.59 5.69 -12.31
CA ARG A 289 -12.60 5.82 -13.38
C ARG A 289 -14.01 5.65 -12.83
N LYS A 290 -15.00 6.28 -13.47
CA LYS A 290 -16.41 6.11 -13.08
C LYS A 290 -16.95 4.76 -13.58
N ILE A 291 -17.74 4.09 -12.74
CA ILE A 291 -18.43 2.84 -13.12
C ILE A 291 -19.51 3.15 -14.16
N ARG A 292 -19.63 2.30 -15.18
CA ARG A 292 -20.72 2.38 -16.15
C ARG A 292 -22.00 1.91 -15.48
N THR A 293 -22.98 2.80 -15.40
CA THR A 293 -24.34 2.51 -14.89
C THR A 293 -25.35 2.70 -16.01
N LYS A 294 -26.61 2.35 -15.77
CA LYS A 294 -27.72 2.61 -16.72
C LYS A 294 -27.85 4.10 -17.10
N LEU A 295 -27.26 5.01 -16.32
CA LEU A 295 -27.30 6.46 -16.54
C LEU A 295 -26.04 7.03 -17.21
N SER A 296 -25.01 6.22 -17.50
CA SER A 296 -23.68 6.70 -17.95
C SER A 296 -23.49 6.68 -19.48
N ILE A 297 -24.44 7.24 -20.23
CA ILE A 297 -24.44 7.18 -21.72
C ILE A 297 -23.49 8.23 -22.35
N LEU A 298 -23.01 9.22 -21.59
CA LEU A 298 -22.14 10.29 -22.11
C LEU A 298 -20.67 10.12 -21.66
N PRO A 299 -19.68 10.42 -22.52
CA PRO A 299 -18.27 10.44 -22.14
C PRO A 299 -18.02 11.56 -21.13
N GLN A 300 -17.32 11.24 -20.05
CA GLN A 300 -16.91 12.24 -19.05
C GLN A 300 -15.39 12.22 -18.89
N LEU A 301 -14.77 13.35 -19.18
CA LEU A 301 -13.39 13.66 -18.80
C LEU A 301 -13.38 14.04 -17.33
N THR A 302 -12.53 13.42 -16.51
CA THR A 302 -12.01 14.07 -15.30
C THR A 302 -10.68 13.41 -14.89
N ASP A 303 -9.58 14.10 -15.17
CA ASP A 303 -8.38 14.04 -14.32
C ASP A 303 -8.70 14.87 -13.07
N THR A 304 -8.78 14.25 -11.91
CA THR A 304 -8.76 14.98 -10.63
C THR A 304 -7.51 14.55 -9.90
N GLN A 305 -6.60 15.47 -9.64
CA GLN A 305 -5.36 15.18 -8.91
C GLN A 305 -5.70 14.71 -7.50
N ASP A 306 -5.24 13.51 -7.13
CA ASP A 306 -5.55 12.84 -5.85
C ASP A 306 -5.22 13.69 -4.61
N GLN A 307 -4.27 14.61 -4.72
CA GLN A 307 -3.84 15.47 -3.61
C GLN A 307 -4.93 16.49 -3.22
N GLU A 308 -5.54 17.16 -4.19
CA GLU A 308 -6.60 18.16 -3.93
C GLU A 308 -7.82 17.55 -3.24
N LEU A 309 -8.12 16.29 -3.57
CA LEU A 309 -9.21 15.55 -2.97
C LEU A 309 -8.94 15.25 -1.49
N ARG A 310 -7.72 14.84 -1.13
CA ARG A 310 -7.33 14.56 0.26
C ARG A 310 -7.44 15.83 1.10
N ASP A 311 -6.90 16.94 0.62
CA ASP A 311 -6.95 18.22 1.30
C ASP A 311 -8.40 18.70 1.51
N ARG A 312 -9.28 18.49 0.52
CA ARG A 312 -10.70 18.82 0.62
C ARG A 312 -11.42 17.96 1.66
N VAL A 313 -11.16 16.66 1.67
CA VAL A 313 -11.76 15.72 2.65
C VAL A 313 -11.31 16.10 4.05
N GLU A 314 -10.01 16.37 4.24
CA GLU A 314 -9.45 16.77 5.54
C GLU A 314 -10.07 18.08 6.03
N LYS A 315 -10.15 19.12 5.18
CA LYS A 315 -10.79 20.40 5.53
C LYS A 315 -12.26 20.21 5.95
N LYS A 316 -13.04 19.41 5.22
CA LYS A 316 -14.44 19.11 5.56
C LYS A 316 -14.56 18.32 6.87
N GLN A 317 -13.71 17.32 7.08
CA GLN A 317 -13.69 16.53 8.32
C GLN A 317 -13.32 17.41 9.52
N TRP A 318 -12.32 18.27 9.38
CA TRP A 318 -11.91 19.22 10.39
C TRP A 318 -13.04 20.19 10.74
N HIS A 319 -13.67 20.79 9.73
CA HIS A 319 -14.79 21.72 9.93
C HIS A 319 -15.97 21.04 10.64
N MET A 320 -16.34 19.83 10.21
CA MET A 320 -17.42 19.05 10.83
C MET A 320 -17.11 18.70 12.29
N LYS A 321 -15.85 18.35 12.57
CA LYS A 321 -15.36 18.10 13.93
C LYS A 321 -15.48 19.36 14.78
N THR A 322 -14.92 20.49 14.35
CA THR A 322 -14.95 21.75 15.11
C THR A 322 -16.38 22.22 15.37
N TYR A 323 -17.25 22.13 14.37
CA TYR A 323 -18.67 22.48 14.52
C TYR A 323 -19.37 21.58 15.53
N THR A 324 -19.18 20.26 15.42
CA THR A 324 -19.81 19.28 16.32
C THR A 324 -19.30 19.42 17.75
N ASP A 325 -17.98 19.59 17.93
CA ASP A 325 -17.35 19.77 19.23
C ASP A 325 -17.83 21.06 19.90
N ALA A 326 -17.91 22.17 19.15
CA ALA A 326 -18.45 23.43 19.66
C ALA A 326 -19.94 23.30 20.03
N LYS A 327 -20.77 22.74 19.13
CA LYS A 327 -22.21 22.55 19.35
C LYS A 327 -22.51 21.65 20.54
N ARG A 328 -21.70 20.61 20.76
CA ARG A 328 -21.85 19.67 21.88
C ARG A 328 -21.09 20.09 23.14
N ASN A 329 -20.42 21.26 23.12
CA ASN A 329 -19.58 21.74 24.21
C ASN A 329 -18.59 20.65 24.68
N ALA A 330 -17.93 20.00 23.72
CA ALA A 330 -17.05 18.87 23.97
C ALA A 330 -15.80 19.34 24.72
N LYS A 331 -15.61 18.82 25.94
CA LYS A 331 -14.46 19.14 26.79
C LYS A 331 -13.53 17.95 26.96
N ILE A 332 -12.23 18.22 26.86
CA ILE A 332 -11.19 17.24 27.15
C ILE A 332 -11.29 16.83 28.63
N PRO A 333 -11.34 15.53 28.95
CA PRO A 333 -11.38 15.05 30.32
C PRO A 333 -10.07 15.37 31.03
N LYS A 334 -10.14 15.90 32.25
CA LYS A 334 -8.99 16.03 33.15
C LYS A 334 -8.88 14.76 34.02
N ILE A 335 -8.60 13.62 33.39
CA ILE A 335 -8.40 12.34 34.09
C ILE A 335 -6.91 12.02 34.02
N HIS A 336 -6.27 11.87 35.18
CA HIS A 336 -4.85 11.60 35.27
C HIS A 336 -4.59 10.12 35.57
N PRO A 337 -3.43 9.58 35.17
CA PRO A 337 -2.97 8.27 35.62
C PRO A 337 -3.01 8.20 37.16
N GLY A 338 -3.57 7.12 37.71
CA GLY A 338 -3.79 6.94 39.14
C GLY A 338 -5.18 7.33 39.65
N SER A 339 -5.97 8.09 38.88
CA SER A 339 -7.37 8.38 39.23
C SER A 339 -8.23 7.11 39.25
N LEU A 340 -9.21 7.06 40.17
CA LEU A 340 -10.23 6.02 40.21
C LEU A 340 -11.40 6.39 39.30
N VAL A 341 -11.77 5.46 38.42
CA VAL A 341 -12.87 5.60 37.46
C VAL A 341 -13.76 4.36 37.47
N ARG A 342 -15.05 4.53 37.22
CA ARG A 342 -16.00 3.41 37.07
C ARG A 342 -16.38 3.23 35.61
N VAL A 343 -16.51 1.98 35.16
CA VAL A 343 -16.89 1.63 33.78
C VAL A 343 -18.38 1.33 33.71
N ARG A 344 -19.09 1.90 32.74
CA ARG A 344 -20.51 1.58 32.51
C ARG A 344 -20.65 0.13 32.04
N ASN A 345 -21.57 -0.62 32.65
CA ASN A 345 -21.87 -1.98 32.21
C ASN A 345 -22.55 -1.92 30.82
N PRO A 346 -21.98 -2.58 29.80
CA PRO A 346 -22.48 -2.54 28.42
C PRO A 346 -23.78 -3.34 28.21
N LEU A 347 -24.06 -4.32 29.09
CA LEU A 347 -25.24 -5.16 28.98
C LEU A 347 -26.43 -4.55 29.70
N HIS A 348 -27.63 -4.99 29.33
CA HIS A 348 -28.84 -4.59 30.04
C HIS A 348 -28.74 -4.97 31.53
N VAL A 349 -28.73 -3.96 32.39
CA VAL A 349 -28.66 -4.13 33.84
C VAL A 349 -30.08 -4.18 34.39
N LYS A 350 -30.44 -5.30 35.03
CA LYS A 350 -31.76 -5.48 35.68
C LYS A 350 -31.97 -4.40 36.75
N LYS A 351 -33.24 -4.01 36.98
CA LYS A 351 -33.63 -3.04 38.01
C LYS A 351 -33.08 -3.47 39.37
N GLY A 352 -32.46 -2.54 40.11
CA GLY A 352 -31.82 -2.79 41.40
C GLY A 352 -30.33 -3.18 41.36
N LYS A 353 -29.73 -3.44 40.18
CA LYS A 353 -28.28 -3.68 40.06
C LYS A 353 -27.51 -2.42 39.65
N PRO A 354 -26.25 -2.25 40.07
CA PRO A 354 -25.46 -1.07 39.72
C PRO A 354 -25.17 -1.02 38.21
N LYS A 355 -25.39 0.15 37.61
CA LYS A 355 -25.12 0.40 36.18
C LYS A 355 -23.62 0.53 35.86
N PHE A 356 -22.78 0.70 36.87
CA PHE A 356 -21.35 0.90 36.75
C PHE A 356 -20.61 -0.19 37.52
N SER A 357 -19.38 -0.49 37.09
CA SER A 357 -18.47 -1.41 37.78
C SER A 357 -17.97 -0.83 39.10
N GLU A 358 -17.32 -1.69 39.87
CA GLU A 358 -16.44 -1.26 40.96
C GLU A 358 -15.37 -0.27 40.46
N PRO A 359 -14.85 0.61 41.34
CA PRO A 359 -13.79 1.55 40.99
C PRO A 359 -12.56 0.82 40.45
N LEU A 360 -12.10 1.24 39.27
CA LEU A 360 -10.88 0.76 38.63
C LEU A 360 -9.86 1.89 38.57
N LYS A 361 -8.58 1.55 38.71
CA LYS A 361 -7.48 2.52 38.64
C LYS A 361 -7.05 2.72 37.18
N VAL A 362 -6.87 3.97 36.78
CA VAL A 362 -6.29 4.33 35.48
C VAL A 362 -4.78 4.11 35.54
N THR A 363 -4.22 3.30 34.65
CA THR A 363 -2.77 3.05 34.57
C THR A 363 -2.08 4.00 33.61
N GLN A 364 -2.64 4.15 32.40
CA GLN A 364 -2.03 4.95 31.33
C GLN A 364 -3.10 5.63 30.48
N GLN A 365 -2.80 6.85 30.02
CA GLN A 365 -3.57 7.54 28.99
C GLN A 365 -2.92 7.32 27.62
N LYS A 366 -3.65 6.70 26.67
CA LYS A 366 -3.15 6.44 25.30
C LYS A 366 -3.53 7.50 24.28
N GLY A 367 -4.56 8.30 24.58
CA GLY A 367 -4.98 9.40 23.74
C GLY A 367 -5.85 10.39 24.52
N PRO A 368 -6.34 11.47 23.87
CA PRO A 368 -7.12 12.52 24.55
C PRO A 368 -8.34 11.98 25.30
N HIS A 369 -8.91 10.87 24.81
CA HIS A 369 -10.11 10.25 25.36
C HIS A 369 -9.97 8.76 25.66
N SER A 370 -8.78 8.17 25.48
CA SER A 370 -8.56 6.72 25.56
C SER A 370 -7.64 6.37 26.72
N TYR A 371 -8.10 5.48 27.59
CA TYR A 371 -7.43 5.12 28.85
C TYR A 371 -7.30 3.61 28.99
N THR A 372 -6.24 3.18 29.67
CA THR A 372 -6.02 1.81 30.09
C THR A 372 -6.33 1.68 31.58
N LEU A 373 -7.11 0.65 31.93
CA LEU A 373 -7.53 0.38 33.31
C LEU A 373 -6.94 -0.94 33.80
N GLU A 374 -6.65 -0.98 35.10
CA GLU A 374 -6.27 -2.19 35.84
C GLU A 374 -7.51 -2.87 36.43
N LYS A 375 -7.62 -4.19 36.30
CA LYS A 375 -8.74 -4.98 36.84
C LYS A 375 -8.22 -6.00 37.87
N PRO A 376 -8.74 -6.02 39.10
CA PRO A 376 -8.33 -7.01 40.11
C PRO A 376 -8.72 -8.43 39.65
N GLY A 377 -7.78 -9.38 39.69
CA GLY A 377 -8.03 -10.81 39.42
C GLY A 377 -7.77 -11.31 37.99
N MET A 378 -7.26 -10.48 37.07
CA MET A 378 -6.73 -10.93 35.78
C MET A 378 -5.34 -10.31 35.57
N LEU A 379 -4.31 -11.06 35.94
CA LEU A 379 -2.92 -10.72 35.60
C LEU A 379 -2.83 -10.52 34.08
N HIS A 380 -2.45 -9.30 33.67
CA HIS A 380 -2.14 -8.90 32.29
C HIS A 380 -3.30 -8.68 31.30
N THR A 381 -4.48 -8.22 31.74
CA THR A 381 -5.47 -7.65 30.79
C THR A 381 -5.58 -6.14 30.94
N CYS A 382 -4.89 -5.42 30.06
CA CYS A 382 -5.08 -3.98 29.88
C CYS A 382 -6.32 -3.73 29.02
N TRP A 383 -7.39 -3.19 29.60
CA TRP A 383 -8.63 -2.89 28.87
C TRP A 383 -8.62 -1.45 28.36
N PHE A 384 -8.94 -1.25 27.08
CA PHE A 384 -9.02 0.08 26.47
C PHE A 384 -10.44 0.62 26.54
N PHE A 385 -10.61 1.72 27.26
CA PHE A 385 -11.89 2.40 27.42
C PHE A 385 -11.80 3.85 26.96
N GLN A 386 -12.90 4.35 26.41
CA GLN A 386 -13.04 5.74 26.04
C GLN A 386 -13.82 6.50 27.13
N LYS A 387 -13.58 7.81 27.29
CA LYS A 387 -14.21 8.66 28.31
C LYS A 387 -15.73 8.48 28.42
N HIS A 388 -16.46 8.36 27.32
CA HIS A 388 -17.93 8.28 27.35
C HIS A 388 -18.44 7.04 28.12
N SER A 389 -17.61 6.01 28.28
CA SER A 389 -17.90 4.80 29.05
C SER A 389 -17.41 4.87 30.51
N LEU A 390 -16.73 5.97 30.90
CA LEU A 390 -16.09 6.15 32.20
C LEU A 390 -16.75 7.26 33.03
N LEU A 391 -16.89 7.03 34.32
CA LEU A 391 -17.32 8.03 35.30
C LEU A 391 -16.16 8.32 36.26
N HIS A 392 -15.73 9.60 36.32
CA HIS A 392 -14.68 10.04 37.25
C HIS A 392 -15.27 10.29 38.64
N GLN A 393 -14.68 9.67 39.66
CA GLN A 393 -15.08 9.93 41.04
C GLN A 393 -14.45 11.24 41.49
N LYS A 394 -15.25 12.31 41.66
CA LYS A 394 -14.78 13.45 42.46
C LYS A 394 -14.62 12.93 43.89
N LYS A 395 -13.50 13.24 44.55
CA LYS A 395 -13.28 12.99 45.98
C LYS A 395 -14.55 13.42 46.74
N GLU A 396 -15.35 12.46 47.18
CA GLU A 396 -16.34 12.70 48.21
C GLU A 396 -15.55 13.14 49.45
N ARG A 397 -15.97 14.27 50.03
CA ARG A 397 -15.46 14.72 51.32
C ARG A 397 -15.59 13.54 52.28
N MET A 398 -14.49 13.15 52.91
CA MET A 398 -14.53 12.35 54.12
C MET A 398 -15.34 13.16 55.14
N SER A 399 -16.64 12.90 55.28
CA SER A 399 -17.35 13.21 56.50
C SER A 399 -17.03 12.09 57.47
N THR A 400 -16.00 12.31 58.28
CA THR A 400 -15.92 11.73 59.61
C THR A 400 -17.21 12.11 60.34
N GLY A 401 -18.17 11.19 60.37
CA GLY A 401 -19.35 11.24 61.22
C GLY A 401 -19.24 10.12 62.22
N GLN A 402 -18.49 10.36 63.29
CA GLN A 402 -18.85 9.79 64.59
C GLN A 402 -20.21 10.39 64.95
N LEU A 403 -21.19 9.53 65.18
CA LEU A 403 -22.08 9.53 66.35
C LEU A 403 -22.72 8.15 66.45
#